data_AF-A0A1F6KWR1-F1
#
_entry.id   AF-A0A1F6KWR1-F1
#
_cell.length_a   1.000
_cell.length_b   1.000
_cell.length_c   1.000
_cell.angle_alpha   90.00
_cell.angle_beta   90.00
_cell.angle_gamma   90.00
#
_symmetry.space_group_name_H-M   'P 1'
#
loop_
_entity.id
_entity.type
_entity.pdbx_description
1 polymer ?
#
loop_
_entity_poly.entity_id
_entity_poly.type
_entity_poly.pdbx_seq_one_letter_code
_entity_poly.pdbx_strand_id
1 'polypeptide(L)'
;MKINDYREGEYQYLDLLQDILENGHEKKEFNSGITLKSVFGRQTRYDLSKGFPLLTTKKVFLRGIIHELLWFLQGNSNIKYLVDNNVHIWDEWAYKRFKEAQKSKVKSQKWAKEFRTIGTQDEFIE
;
A
#
# COMPACT_ATOMS: atom_id res chain seq x y z
N MET A 1 -7.41 36.89 -7.55
CA MET A 1 -7.22 35.43 -7.45
C MET A 1 -8.02 34.78 -8.56
N LYS A 2 -7.39 34.13 -9.55
CA LYS A 2 -8.09 33.61 -10.74
C LYS A 2 -8.59 32.20 -10.49
N ILE A 3 -9.82 31.91 -10.95
CA ILE A 3 -10.53 30.64 -10.81
C ILE A 3 -9.80 29.46 -11.51
N ASN A 4 -8.83 29.74 -12.40
CA ASN A 4 -8.08 28.72 -13.13
C ASN A 4 -7.06 27.93 -12.28
N ASP A 5 -6.50 28.52 -11.23
CA ASP A 5 -5.38 27.92 -10.50
C ASP A 5 -5.73 26.64 -9.72
N TYR A 6 -7.00 26.45 -9.32
CA TYR A 6 -7.43 25.26 -8.59
C TYR A 6 -7.79 24.07 -9.50
N ARG A 7 -8.09 24.33 -10.77
CA ARG A 7 -8.35 23.26 -11.76
C ARG A 7 -7.06 22.59 -12.23
N GLU A 8 -5.88 23.15 -11.99
CA GLU A 8 -4.65 22.59 -12.55
C GLU A 8 -4.15 21.31 -11.86
N GLY A 9 -4.45 21.10 -10.57
CA GLY A 9 -3.91 19.96 -9.82
C GLY A 9 -4.51 18.61 -10.27
N GLU A 10 -5.82 18.43 -10.10
CA GLU A 10 -6.48 17.16 -10.35
C GLU A 10 -6.56 16.80 -11.84
N TYR A 11 -6.67 17.80 -12.72
CA TYR A 11 -6.67 17.57 -14.16
C TYR A 11 -5.34 16.99 -14.65
N GLN A 12 -4.19 17.30 -14.03
CA GLN A 12 -2.93 16.63 -14.37
C GLN A 12 -2.99 15.11 -14.16
N TYR A 13 -3.69 14.65 -13.13
CA TYR A 13 -3.90 13.22 -12.90
C TYR A 13 -4.85 12.62 -13.94
N LEU A 14 -5.97 13.29 -14.24
CA LEU A 14 -6.95 12.81 -15.22
C LEU A 14 -6.38 12.80 -16.65
N ASP A 15 -5.64 13.83 -17.04
CA ASP A 15 -4.99 13.93 -18.35
C ASP A 15 -3.93 12.84 -18.50
N LEU A 16 -3.20 12.52 -17.42
CA LEU A 16 -2.26 11.40 -17.43
C LEU A 16 -2.97 10.05 -17.61
N LEU A 17 -4.12 9.85 -16.97
CA LEU A 17 -4.93 8.64 -17.18
C LEU A 17 -5.45 8.56 -18.62
N GLN A 18 -5.93 9.67 -19.17
CA GLN A 18 -6.39 9.74 -20.56
C GLN A 18 -5.26 9.39 -21.53
N ASP A 19 -4.07 9.95 -21.32
CA ASP A 19 -2.89 9.65 -22.14
C ASP A 19 -2.47 8.18 -22.06
N ILE A 20 -2.56 7.54 -20.90
CA ILE A 20 -2.31 6.09 -20.77
C ILE A 20 -3.30 5.27 -21.59
N LEU A 21 -4.57 5.69 -21.66
CA LEU A 21 -5.61 4.98 -22.40
C LEU A 21 -5.43 5.11 -23.92
N GLU A 22 -5.10 6.32 -24.38
CA GLU A 22 -4.97 6.66 -25.81
C GLU A 22 -3.61 6.26 -26.39
N ASN A 23 -2.53 6.55 -25.68
CA ASN A 23 -1.14 6.44 -26.17
C ASN A 23 -0.32 5.35 -25.46
N GLY A 24 -0.90 4.63 -24.49
CA GLY A 24 -0.21 3.60 -23.73
C GLY A 24 0.12 2.35 -24.53
N HIS A 25 1.34 1.84 -24.37
CA HIS A 25 1.77 0.57 -24.95
C HIS A 25 1.23 -0.60 -24.12
N GLU A 26 0.62 -1.59 -24.78
CA GLU A 26 0.11 -2.79 -24.12
C GLU A 26 1.21 -3.78 -23.80
N LYS A 27 1.21 -4.31 -22.57
CA LYS A 27 2.14 -5.34 -22.12
C LYS A 27 1.38 -6.39 -21.32
N LYS A 28 1.66 -7.67 -21.59
CA LYS A 28 1.15 -8.77 -20.76
C LYS A 28 1.99 -8.89 -19.49
N GLU A 29 1.33 -8.83 -18.34
CA GLU A 29 1.97 -9.08 -17.05
C GLU A 29 2.17 -10.58 -16.84
N PHE A 30 3.38 -10.97 -16.46
CA PHE A 30 3.83 -12.38 -16.52
C PHE A 30 3.24 -13.26 -15.39
N ASN A 31 2.89 -12.68 -14.25
CA ASN A 31 2.51 -13.44 -13.04
C ASN A 31 1.01 -13.42 -12.76
N SER A 32 0.32 -12.34 -13.12
CA SER A 32 -1.12 -12.14 -12.91
C SER A 32 -1.94 -12.43 -14.17
N GLY A 33 -1.31 -12.47 -15.35
CA GLY A 33 -1.98 -12.66 -16.63
C GLY A 33 -2.77 -11.45 -17.11
N ILE A 34 -2.69 -10.32 -16.41
CA ILE A 34 -3.40 -9.08 -16.71
C ILE A 34 -2.68 -8.32 -17.84
N THR A 35 -3.44 -7.77 -18.78
CA THR A 35 -2.91 -6.82 -19.77
C THR A 35 -2.81 -5.43 -19.15
N LEU A 36 -1.62 -4.85 -19.18
CA LEU A 36 -1.32 -3.51 -18.69
C LEU A 36 -1.11 -2.55 -19.86
N LYS A 37 -1.55 -1.30 -19.70
CA LYS A 37 -1.16 -0.18 -20.57
C LYS A 37 -0.23 0.75 -19.81
N SER A 38 0.87 1.17 -20.44
CA SER A 38 1.80 2.12 -19.82
C SER A 38 2.40 3.11 -20.82
N VAL A 39 2.71 4.30 -20.30
CA VAL A 39 3.49 5.35 -20.97
C VAL A 39 4.76 5.60 -20.16
N PHE A 40 5.82 6.05 -20.81
CA PHE A 40 7.11 6.29 -20.15
C PHE A 40 7.36 7.79 -19.92
N GLY A 41 7.89 8.13 -18.74
CA GLY A 41 8.49 9.45 -18.48
C GLY A 41 7.52 10.63 -18.32
N ARG A 42 6.24 10.41 -18.01
CA ARG A 42 5.31 11.53 -17.71
C ARG A 42 5.53 12.07 -16.30
N GLN A 43 5.40 13.39 -16.15
CA GLN A 43 5.60 14.09 -14.87
C GLN A 43 4.36 14.88 -14.50
N THR A 44 4.03 14.90 -13.21
CA THR A 44 2.99 15.76 -12.62
C THR A 44 3.60 16.58 -11.49
N ARG A 45 3.07 17.77 -11.22
CA ARG A 45 3.55 18.68 -10.18
C ARG A 45 2.39 19.28 -9.41
N TYR A 46 2.48 19.26 -8.08
CA TYR A 46 1.45 19.76 -7.19
C TYR A 46 2.04 20.84 -6.28
N ASP A 47 1.43 22.03 -6.30
CA ASP A 47 1.83 23.13 -5.43
C ASP A 47 1.17 22.97 -4.05
N LEU A 48 1.97 22.54 -3.07
CA LEU A 48 1.50 22.31 -1.69
C LEU A 48 1.16 23.60 -0.94
N SER A 49 1.60 24.77 -1.42
CA SER A 49 1.22 26.05 -0.81
C SER A 49 -0.25 26.41 -1.11
N LYS A 50 -0.80 25.88 -2.21
CA LYS A 50 -2.20 26.09 -2.62
C LYS A 50 -3.18 25.10 -1.98
N GLY A 51 -2.68 24.00 -1.42
CA GLY A 51 -3.49 23.00 -0.73
C GLY A 51 -2.88 21.59 -0.78
N PHE A 52 -3.63 20.61 -0.25
CA PHE A 52 -3.22 19.21 -0.28
C PHE A 52 -3.82 18.51 -1.51
N PRO A 53 -3.01 17.87 -2.38
CA PRO A 53 -3.46 17.27 -3.64
C PRO A 53 -4.15 15.92 -3.42
N LEU A 54 -5.27 15.93 -2.69
CA LEU A 54 -6.12 14.76 -2.55
C LEU A 54 -7.13 14.73 -3.69
N LEU A 55 -7.20 13.61 -4.40
CA LEU A 55 -8.16 13.42 -5.50
C LEU A 55 -9.60 13.55 -4.98
N THR A 56 -10.44 14.27 -5.73
CA THR A 56 -11.84 14.50 -5.38
C THR A 56 -12.81 13.66 -6.22
N THR A 57 -12.41 13.25 -7.42
CA THR A 57 -13.17 12.37 -8.32
C THR A 57 -13.43 10.98 -7.76
N LYS A 58 -12.65 10.53 -6.78
CA LYS A 58 -12.86 9.28 -6.05
C LYS A 58 -12.51 9.47 -4.58
N LYS A 59 -13.29 8.86 -3.69
CA LYS A 59 -12.99 8.83 -2.26
C LYS A 59 -11.68 8.07 -2.00
N VAL A 60 -10.69 8.77 -1.44
CA VAL A 60 -9.39 8.21 -1.03
C VAL A 60 -9.46 7.77 0.44
N PHE A 61 -8.84 6.64 0.77
CA PHE A 61 -8.79 6.11 2.14
C PHE A 61 -7.72 6.83 2.98
N LEU A 62 -7.97 8.10 3.32
CA LEU A 62 -7.00 8.97 3.99
C LEU A 62 -6.56 8.45 5.38
N ARG A 63 -7.48 7.84 6.15
CA ARG A 63 -7.15 7.23 7.44
C ARG A 63 -6.03 6.20 7.31
N GLY A 64 -6.10 5.35 6.28
CA GLY A 64 -5.07 4.33 6.01
C GLY A 64 -3.71 4.95 5.70
N ILE A 65 -3.69 5.96 4.84
CA ILE A 65 -2.46 6.67 4.45
C ILE A 65 -1.77 7.31 5.66
N ILE A 66 -2.54 7.92 6.57
CA ILE A 66 -1.99 8.55 7.78
C ILE A 66 -1.37 7.48 8.71
N HIS A 67 -2.07 6.39 9.00
CA HIS A 67 -1.52 5.33 9.85
C HIS A 67 -0.33 4.63 9.20
N GLU A 68 -0.35 4.41 7.89
CA GLU A 68 0.80 3.87 7.16
C GLU A 68 2.03 4.78 7.28
N LEU A 69 1.86 6.09 7.10
CA LEU A 69 2.96 7.04 7.27
C LEU A 69 3.50 7.07 8.70
N LEU A 70 2.62 7.06 9.71
CA LEU A 70 3.03 6.99 11.11
C LEU A 70 3.81 5.70 11.41
N TRP A 71 3.36 4.58 10.86
CA TRP A 71 4.04 3.29 10.97
C TRP A 71 5.44 3.31 10.32
N PHE A 72 5.57 3.90 9.12
CA PHE A 72 6.87 4.10 8.49
C PHE A 72 7.81 4.96 9.34
N LEU A 73 7.31 6.05 9.93
CA LEU A 73 8.11 6.93 10.80
C LEU A 73 8.54 6.27 12.10
N GLN A 74 7.77 5.30 12.61
CA GLN A 74 8.15 4.48 13.76
C GLN A 74 9.27 3.48 13.43
N GLY A 75 9.52 3.19 12.15
CA GLY A 75 10.51 2.21 11.72
C GLY A 75 10.16 0.77 12.10
N ASN A 76 8.89 0.50 12.43
CA ASN A 76 8.43 -0.83 12.81
C ASN A 76 8.16 -1.66 11.55
N SER A 77 8.53 -2.94 11.55
CA SER A 77 8.22 -3.90 10.48
C SER A 77 6.93 -4.69 10.75
N ASN A 78 6.40 -4.63 11.98
CA ASN A 78 5.23 -5.39 12.37
C ASN A 78 3.92 -4.68 11.96
N ILE A 79 3.09 -5.39 11.20
CA ILE A 79 1.79 -4.91 10.72
C ILE A 79 0.69 -4.87 11.80
N LYS A 80 0.93 -5.41 13.00
CA LYS A 80 -0.03 -5.42 14.12
C LYS A 80 -0.58 -4.02 14.40
N TYR A 81 0.28 -3.00 14.38
CA TYR A 81 -0.16 -1.61 14.52
C TYR A 81 -1.21 -1.21 13.47
N LEU A 82 -1.02 -1.60 12.21
CA LEU A 82 -1.95 -1.28 11.13
C LEU A 82 -3.29 -2.02 11.31
N VAL A 83 -3.23 -3.32 11.64
CA VAL A 83 -4.41 -4.15 11.89
C VAL A 83 -5.22 -3.64 13.08
N ASP A 84 -4.55 -3.30 14.18
CA ASP A 84 -5.18 -2.74 15.39
C ASP A 84 -5.86 -1.38 15.09
N ASN A 85 -5.33 -0.62 14.12
CA ASN A 85 -5.93 0.63 13.64
C ASN A 85 -6.89 0.44 12.45
N ASN A 86 -7.30 -0.82 12.17
CA ASN A 86 -8.22 -1.18 11.09
C ASN A 86 -7.75 -0.70 9.71
N VAL A 87 -6.46 -0.93 9.42
CA VAL A 87 -5.78 -0.66 8.15
C VAL A 87 -5.20 -1.98 7.63
N HIS A 88 -5.84 -2.51 6.59
CA HIS A 88 -5.58 -3.86 6.06
C HIS A 88 -4.86 -3.86 4.70
N ILE A 89 -4.26 -2.72 4.32
CA ILE A 89 -3.62 -2.56 3.01
C ILE A 89 -2.32 -3.40 2.87
N TRP A 90 -1.81 -4.00 3.95
CA TRP A 90 -0.61 -4.84 3.97
C TRP A 90 -0.88 -6.32 4.31
N ASP A 91 -2.14 -6.71 4.56
CA ASP A 91 -2.53 -8.02 5.08
C ASP A 91 -2.07 -9.18 4.19
N GLU A 92 -2.23 -9.05 2.87
CA GLU A 92 -1.95 -10.14 1.92
C GLU A 92 -0.48 -10.57 1.96
N TRP A 93 0.44 -9.61 2.10
CA TRP A 93 1.88 -9.89 2.16
C TRP A 93 2.30 -10.44 3.52
N ALA A 94 1.77 -9.90 4.61
CA ALA A 94 2.07 -10.39 5.97
C ALA A 94 1.54 -11.81 6.19
N TYR A 95 0.33 -12.10 5.70
CA TYR A 95 -0.24 -13.44 5.77
C TYR A 95 0.54 -14.46 4.94
N LYS A 96 1.04 -14.05 3.76
CA LYS A 96 1.95 -14.87 2.95
C LYS A 96 3.23 -15.22 3.73
N ARG A 97 3.86 -14.25 4.38
CA ARG A 97 5.05 -14.45 5.24
C ARG A 97 4.75 -15.40 6.40
N PHE A 98 3.61 -15.23 7.07
CA PHE A 98 3.18 -16.12 8.14
C PHE A 98 3.02 -17.58 7.67
N LYS A 99 2.38 -17.81 6.51
CA LYS A 99 2.26 -19.16 5.93
C LYS A 99 3.61 -19.77 5.58
N GLU A 100 4.54 -18.98 5.04
CA GLU A 100 5.89 -19.43 4.72
C GLU A 100 6.67 -19.82 5.99
N ALA A 101 6.57 -19.02 7.06
CA ALA A 101 7.16 -19.31 8.35
C ALA A 101 6.59 -20.60 8.97
N GLN A 102 5.27 -20.81 8.90
CA GLN A 102 4.61 -22.04 9.38
C GLN A 102 5.10 -23.29 8.62
N LYS A 103 5.25 -23.21 7.30
CA LYS A 103 5.80 -24.32 6.50
C LYS A 103 7.24 -24.67 6.89
N SER A 104 8.02 -23.68 7.34
CA SER A 104 9.42 -23.88 7.74
C SER A 104 9.58 -24.50 9.15
N LYS A 105 8.62 -24.31 10.06
CA LYS A 105 8.72 -24.70 11.48
C LYS A 105 8.19 -26.10 11.84
N VAL A 106 7.82 -26.95 10.87
CA VAL A 106 7.40 -28.35 11.17
C VAL A 106 8.53 -29.34 10.90
N LYS A 107 9.46 -29.50 11.86
CA LYS A 107 10.25 -30.74 12.09
C LYS A 107 11.08 -30.68 13.40
N SER A 108 10.44 -30.58 14.56
CA SER A 108 11.06 -31.00 15.84
C SER A 108 10.02 -31.01 16.97
N GLN A 109 9.66 -32.20 17.47
CA GLN A 109 8.76 -32.37 18.62
C GLN A 109 9.35 -31.82 19.94
N LYS A 110 10.60 -31.34 19.94
CA LYS A 110 11.31 -30.85 21.13
C LYS A 110 10.86 -29.45 21.55
N TRP A 111 10.25 -28.65 20.67
CA TRP A 111 9.95 -27.23 20.95
C TRP A 111 8.53 -26.98 21.45
N ALA A 112 7.63 -27.97 21.41
CA ALA A 112 6.23 -27.80 21.82
C ALA A 112 6.03 -27.53 23.33
N LYS A 113 7.03 -27.83 24.17
CA LYS A 113 6.95 -27.59 25.62
C LYS A 113 7.40 -26.19 26.05
N GLU A 114 8.26 -25.53 25.28
CA GLU A 114 8.76 -24.18 25.61
C GLU A 114 7.75 -23.08 25.24
N PHE A 115 6.92 -23.31 24.22
CA PHE A 115 5.86 -22.36 23.81
C PHE A 115 4.63 -22.31 24.73
N ARG A 116 4.55 -23.12 25.80
CA ARG A 116 3.44 -23.00 26.78
C ARG A 116 3.64 -21.88 27.79
N THR A 117 4.86 -21.35 27.90
CA THR A 117 5.25 -20.30 28.86
C THR A 117 5.52 -18.96 28.20
N ILE A 118 5.21 -18.82 26.91
CA ILE A 118 5.26 -17.53 26.22
C ILE A 118 3.82 -17.08 26.04
N GLY A 119 3.52 -15.92 26.60
CA GLY A 119 2.18 -15.39 26.80
C GLY A 119 1.37 -15.23 25.51
N THR A 120 0.06 -15.37 25.69
CA THR A 120 -1.04 -14.74 24.95
C THR A 120 -0.67 -13.88 23.74
N GLN A 121 -1.10 -14.31 22.54
CA GLN A 121 -1.52 -13.56 21.33
C GLN A 121 -0.81 -12.25 20.88
N ASP A 122 0.23 -11.77 21.55
CA ASP A 122 0.92 -10.50 21.28
C ASP A 122 2.25 -10.68 20.54
N GLU A 123 2.69 -11.91 20.31
CA GLU A 123 3.86 -12.23 19.46
C GLU A 123 3.43 -12.68 18.05
N PHE A 124 2.54 -11.92 17.41
CA PHE A 124 2.34 -12.10 15.97
C PHE A 124 3.35 -11.24 15.19
N ILE A 125 4.28 -11.96 14.57
CA ILE A 125 5.14 -11.60 13.43
C ILE A 125 6.46 -10.91 13.83
N GLU A 126 7.47 -11.74 14.15
CA GLU A 126 8.84 -11.56 13.64
C GLU A 126 8.92 -12.00 12.16
#